data_AF-A0A962AIN0-F1
#
_entry.id   AF-A0A962AIN0-F1
#
_cell.length_a   1.000
_cell.length_b   1.000
_cell.length_c   1.000
_cell.angle_alpha   90.00
_cell.angle_beta   90.00
_cell.angle_gamma   90.00
#
_symmetry.space_group_name_H-M   'P 1'
#
loop_
_entity.id
_entity.type
_entity.pdbx_description
1 polymer ?
#
loop_
_entity_poly.entity_id
_entity_poly.type
_entity_poly.pdbx_seq_one_letter_code
_entity_poly.pdbx_strand_id
1 'polypeptide(L)'
;RSVELAMKCAMKLQVLSSLESAIGSDLPGTLLVKEEDMLESHVISGITCSRDEAKITYLGVADQPGMAARAVKPLADAGITLDMIVQNIAPDGKTTDFTFTVPRADLARALKCLQGTGIVGREIISDDKIAKVSVIGIGMRTHPEVVLKMFETLAEKGINIKAIATSEIKISVLLDEQDADTAVRVLHAAFMLHES
;
A
#
# COMPACT_ATOMS: atom_id res chain seq x y z
N ARG A 1 -5.90 1.59 -16.71
CA ARG A 1 -6.28 2.53 -17.81
C ARG A 1 -7.77 2.42 -18.18
N SER A 2 -8.33 1.22 -18.35
CA SER A 2 -9.76 1.05 -18.70
C SER A 2 -10.73 1.56 -17.64
N VAL A 3 -10.42 1.35 -16.35
CA VAL A 3 -11.23 1.85 -15.21
C VAL A 3 -11.26 3.38 -15.18
N GLU A 4 -10.10 4.03 -15.37
CA GLU A 4 -9.99 5.50 -15.39
C GLU A 4 -10.80 6.14 -16.52
N LEU A 5 -10.85 5.49 -17.69
CA LEU A 5 -11.66 5.95 -18.83
C LEU A 5 -13.15 5.81 -18.54
N ALA A 6 -13.55 4.67 -17.96
CA ALA A 6 -14.94 4.42 -17.58
C ALA A 6 -15.44 5.46 -16.56
N MET A 7 -14.61 5.82 -15.58
CA MET A 7 -14.91 6.89 -14.63
C MET A 7 -15.08 8.26 -15.31
N LYS A 8 -14.17 8.65 -16.21
CA LYS A 8 -14.25 9.95 -16.93
C LYS A 8 -15.48 10.08 -17.81
N CYS A 9 -15.94 8.97 -18.40
CA CYS A 9 -17.09 8.94 -19.29
C CYS A 9 -18.41 8.56 -18.59
N ALA A 10 -18.42 8.42 -17.26
CA ALA A 10 -19.57 7.97 -16.48
C ALA A 10 -20.19 6.66 -17.00
N MET A 11 -19.35 5.74 -17.48
CA MET A 11 -19.77 4.43 -17.97
C MET A 11 -19.74 3.40 -16.85
N LYS A 12 -20.80 2.59 -16.74
CA LYS A 12 -20.82 1.43 -15.84
C LYS A 12 -19.86 0.35 -16.37
N LEU A 13 -19.03 -0.21 -15.50
CA LEU A 13 -18.10 -1.28 -15.84
C LEU A 13 -18.40 -2.52 -15.00
N GLN A 14 -18.48 -3.67 -15.65
CA GLN A 14 -18.76 -4.95 -14.99
C GLN A 14 -17.68 -5.95 -15.37
N VAL A 15 -17.13 -6.62 -14.36
CA VAL A 15 -16.18 -7.72 -14.56
C VAL A 15 -16.95 -9.03 -14.48
N LEU A 16 -16.91 -9.81 -15.57
CA LEU A 16 -17.57 -11.10 -15.70
C LEU A 16 -16.52 -12.20 -15.88
N SER A 17 -16.85 -13.42 -15.44
CA SER A 17 -16.03 -14.60 -15.70
C SER A 17 -16.20 -15.07 -17.14
N SER A 18 -15.10 -15.35 -17.84
CA SER A 18 -15.13 -15.92 -19.20
C SER A 18 -15.39 -17.44 -19.22
N LEU A 19 -15.51 -18.08 -18.06
CA LEU A 19 -15.78 -19.50 -17.92
C LEU A 19 -17.28 -19.83 -17.98
N GLU A 20 -18.13 -18.82 -17.81
CA GLU A 20 -19.57 -18.98 -17.94
C GLU A 20 -19.97 -18.80 -19.41
N SER A 21 -20.81 -19.71 -19.92
CA SER A 21 -21.26 -19.68 -21.32
C SER A 21 -22.27 -18.57 -21.63
N ALA A 22 -22.75 -17.88 -20.60
CA ALA A 22 -23.71 -16.81 -20.73
C ALA A 22 -22.99 -15.48 -20.98
N ILE A 23 -23.57 -14.65 -21.85
CA ILE A 23 -23.06 -13.31 -22.18
C ILE A 23 -24.22 -12.34 -22.00
N GLY A 24 -24.04 -11.33 -21.14
CA GLY A 24 -25.08 -10.33 -20.87
C GLY A 24 -24.76 -9.48 -19.63
N SER A 25 -25.38 -8.30 -19.54
CA SER A 25 -25.24 -7.38 -18.39
C SER A 25 -25.96 -7.86 -17.13
N ASP A 26 -26.88 -8.81 -17.27
CA ASP A 26 -27.70 -9.35 -16.18
C ASP A 26 -27.00 -10.50 -15.43
N LEU A 27 -25.75 -10.79 -15.80
CA LEU A 27 -24.97 -11.86 -15.19
C LEU A 27 -24.40 -11.45 -13.84
N PRO A 28 -24.26 -12.40 -12.90
CA PRO A 28 -23.55 -12.16 -11.66
C PRO A 28 -22.08 -11.80 -11.97
N GLY A 29 -21.59 -10.73 -11.34
CA GLY A 29 -20.22 -10.26 -11.53
C GLY A 29 -19.96 -8.98 -10.74
N THR A 30 -18.73 -8.49 -10.78
CA THR A 30 -18.35 -7.29 -10.01
C THR A 30 -18.70 -6.04 -10.79
N LEU A 31 -19.76 -5.33 -10.37
CA LEU A 31 -20.14 -4.03 -10.94
C LEU A 31 -19.36 -2.91 -10.23
N LEU A 32 -18.64 -2.11 -11.00
CA LEU A 32 -18.03 -0.87 -10.53
C LEU A 32 -19.07 0.25 -10.56
N VAL A 33 -19.47 0.70 -9.38
CA VAL A 33 -20.42 1.80 -9.18
C VAL A 33 -19.74 2.99 -8.52
N LYS A 34 -20.40 4.15 -8.53
CA LYS A 34 -19.96 5.31 -7.75
C LYS A 34 -20.18 5.04 -6.26
N GLU A 35 -19.35 5.66 -5.44
CA GLU A 35 -19.42 5.56 -3.98
C GLU A 35 -20.79 5.96 -3.42
N GLU A 36 -21.41 7.01 -3.98
CA GLU A 36 -22.76 7.49 -3.63
C GLU A 36 -23.88 6.47 -3.88
N ASP A 37 -23.66 5.52 -4.80
CA ASP A 37 -24.63 4.49 -5.18
C ASP A 37 -24.41 3.16 -4.41
N MET A 38 -23.40 3.09 -3.54
CA MET A 38 -23.15 1.90 -2.72
C MET A 38 -24.14 1.85 -1.54
N LEU A 39 -24.84 0.72 -1.40
CA LEU A 39 -25.57 0.39 -0.17
C LEU A 39 -24.59 0.44 1.00
N GLU A 40 -24.96 1.10 2.10
CA GLU A 40 -24.15 1.42 3.30
C GLU A 40 -23.46 0.21 4.00
N SER A 41 -23.62 -1.02 3.50
CA SER A 41 -23.24 -2.25 4.19
C SER A 41 -21.81 -2.74 3.94
N HIS A 42 -21.06 -2.22 2.96
CA HIS A 42 -19.72 -2.74 2.64
C HIS A 42 -18.65 -1.65 2.57
N VAL A 43 -18.16 -1.26 3.74
CA VAL A 43 -17.05 -0.30 3.90
C VAL A 43 -15.75 -0.86 3.30
N ILE A 44 -15.51 -2.17 3.39
CA ILE A 44 -14.30 -2.83 2.87
C ILE A 44 -14.63 -3.61 1.60
N SER A 45 -13.88 -3.34 0.54
CA SER A 45 -14.04 -3.95 -0.77
C SER A 45 -12.97 -5.00 -1.11
N GLY A 46 -11.87 -5.04 -0.35
CA GLY A 46 -10.87 -6.09 -0.56
C GLY A 46 -9.64 -5.99 0.33
N ILE A 47 -8.86 -7.07 0.32
CA ILE A 47 -7.54 -7.14 0.94
C ILE A 47 -6.55 -7.58 -0.13
N THR A 48 -5.44 -6.86 -0.24
CA THR A 48 -4.35 -7.20 -1.17
C THR A 48 -3.07 -7.49 -0.41
N CYS A 49 -2.20 -8.30 -1.01
CA CYS A 49 -0.87 -8.59 -0.49
C CYS A 49 0.14 -8.55 -1.64
N SER A 50 1.27 -7.88 -1.40
CA SER A 50 2.43 -7.86 -2.27
C SER A 50 3.65 -8.33 -1.49
N ARG A 51 4.35 -9.34 -2.01
CA ARG A 51 5.66 -9.78 -1.52
C ARG A 51 6.80 -9.22 -2.35
N ASP A 52 6.51 -8.65 -3.52
CA ASP A 52 7.54 -8.20 -4.46
C ASP A 52 8.04 -6.79 -4.14
N GLU A 53 8.16 -6.45 -2.86
CA GLU A 53 8.63 -5.15 -2.39
C GLU A 53 9.88 -5.28 -1.54
N ALA A 54 10.70 -4.24 -1.62
CA ALA A 54 11.80 -4.00 -0.70
C ALA A 54 11.66 -2.60 -0.12
N LYS A 55 11.94 -2.48 1.18
CA LYS A 55 11.97 -1.20 1.89
C LYS A 55 13.39 -0.65 1.89
N ILE A 56 13.51 0.65 1.66
CA ILE A 56 14.75 1.41 1.84
C ILE A 56 14.44 2.57 2.78
N THR A 57 15.29 2.81 3.76
CA THR A 57 15.17 3.91 4.71
C THR A 57 16.46 4.71 4.77
N TYR A 58 16.36 6.02 4.52
CA TYR A 58 17.37 6.99 4.91
C TYR A 58 17.17 7.36 6.38
N LEU A 59 18.15 7.07 7.23
CA LEU A 59 18.08 7.40 8.65
C LEU A 59 18.69 8.77 8.95
N GLY A 60 17.96 9.58 9.71
CA GLY A 60 18.43 10.84 10.25
C GLY A 60 18.89 11.84 9.20
N VAL A 61 18.16 11.96 8.08
CA VAL A 61 18.43 13.01 7.08
C VAL A 61 17.90 14.35 7.57
N ALA A 62 18.52 15.44 7.13
CA ALA A 62 18.07 16.79 7.52
C ALA A 62 16.60 17.02 7.13
N ASP A 63 15.81 17.57 8.05
CA ASP A 63 14.42 17.93 7.79
C ASP A 63 14.34 19.35 7.20
N GLN A 64 14.59 19.48 5.90
CA GLN A 64 14.57 20.75 5.19
C GLN A 64 13.98 20.61 3.78
N PRO A 65 13.42 21.69 3.19
CA PRO A 65 12.87 21.66 1.85
C PRO A 65 13.85 21.11 0.80
N GLY A 66 13.34 20.23 -0.06
CA GLY A 66 14.11 19.61 -1.14
C GLY A 66 14.82 18.31 -0.78
N MET A 67 14.86 17.90 0.49
CA MET A 67 15.51 16.65 0.88
C MET A 67 14.82 15.40 0.32
N ALA A 68 13.48 15.35 0.38
CA ALA A 68 12.71 14.28 -0.25
C ALA A 68 12.99 14.20 -1.78
N ALA A 69 13.02 15.36 -2.45
CA ALA A 69 13.34 15.41 -3.88
C ALA A 69 14.74 14.88 -4.17
N ARG A 70 15.74 15.25 -3.38
CA ARG A 70 17.12 14.73 -3.49
C ARG A 70 17.20 13.22 -3.26
N ALA A 71 16.43 12.70 -2.29
CA ALA A 71 16.40 11.28 -1.98
C ALA A 71 15.86 10.42 -3.13
N VAL A 72 14.84 10.90 -3.83
CA VAL A 72 14.18 10.13 -4.90
C VAL A 72 14.70 10.44 -6.31
N LYS A 73 15.38 11.58 -6.51
CA LYS A 73 15.91 12.02 -7.81
C LYS A 73 16.74 10.94 -8.53
N PRO A 74 17.70 10.25 -7.90
CA PRO A 74 18.49 9.21 -8.58
C PRO A 74 17.66 7.99 -9.00
N LEU A 75 16.61 7.68 -8.23
CA LEU A 75 15.69 6.57 -8.53
C LEU A 75 14.82 6.92 -9.74
N ALA A 76 14.29 8.15 -9.76
CA ALA A 76 13.52 8.67 -10.87
C ALA A 76 14.36 8.73 -12.16
N ASP A 77 15.60 9.22 -12.07
CA ASP A 77 16.53 9.30 -13.21
C ASP A 77 16.91 7.90 -13.74
N ALA A 78 16.87 6.87 -12.89
CA ALA A 78 17.06 5.46 -13.26
C ALA A 78 15.77 4.72 -13.70
N GLY A 79 14.62 5.40 -13.69
CA GLY A 79 13.32 4.82 -14.02
C GLY A 79 12.82 3.78 -13.01
N ILE A 80 13.27 3.87 -11.75
CA ILE A 80 12.80 2.99 -10.66
C ILE A 80 11.52 3.60 -10.07
N THR A 81 10.47 2.78 -10.02
CA THR A 81 9.18 3.20 -9.49
C THR A 81 9.17 3.09 -7.96
N LEU A 82 8.62 4.10 -7.31
CA LEU A 82 8.32 4.10 -5.88
C LEU A 82 6.86 3.71 -5.68
N ASP A 83 6.57 2.90 -4.66
CA ASP A 83 5.20 2.56 -4.28
C ASP A 83 4.74 3.32 -3.03
N MET A 84 5.34 3.02 -1.89
CA MET A 84 4.97 3.62 -0.61
C MET A 84 6.07 4.57 -0.15
N ILE A 85 5.69 5.73 0.42
CA ILE A 85 6.61 6.67 1.09
C ILE A 85 6.10 6.91 2.51
N VAL A 86 6.99 6.77 3.48
CA VAL A 86 6.73 7.00 4.91
C VAL A 86 7.84 7.89 5.46
N GLN A 87 7.47 9.06 5.95
CA GLN A 87 8.41 9.99 6.58
C GLN A 87 8.00 10.20 8.03
N ASN A 88 8.94 9.99 8.95
CA ASN A 88 8.73 10.28 10.36
C ASN A 88 9.76 11.29 10.84
N ILE A 89 9.31 12.40 11.42
CA ILE A 89 10.19 13.47 11.89
C ILE A 89 10.70 13.09 13.28
N ALA A 90 12.01 13.21 13.49
CA ALA A 90 12.60 12.93 14.79
C ALA A 90 12.11 13.97 15.82
N PRO A 91 12.08 13.63 17.13
CA PRO A 91 11.62 14.54 18.17
C PRO A 91 12.40 15.86 18.25
N ASP A 92 13.64 15.90 17.74
CA ASP A 92 14.48 17.09 17.70
C ASP A 92 14.06 18.11 16.62
N GLY A 93 13.17 17.74 15.70
CA GLY A 93 12.72 18.56 14.57
C GLY A 93 13.83 18.93 13.58
N LYS A 94 15.01 18.32 13.68
CA LYS A 94 16.17 18.62 12.83
C LYS A 94 16.41 17.51 11.83
N THR A 95 16.07 16.28 12.20
CA THR A 95 16.24 15.11 11.35
C THR A 95 14.94 14.36 11.15
N THR A 96 14.88 13.59 10.08
CA THR A 96 13.75 12.73 9.76
C THR A 96 14.26 11.43 9.17
N ASP A 97 13.52 10.35 9.39
CA ASP A 97 13.73 9.10 8.68
C ASP A 97 12.82 9.10 7.45
N PHE A 98 13.41 8.91 6.27
CA PHE A 98 12.69 8.88 5.00
C PHE A 98 12.71 7.46 4.44
N THR A 99 11.57 6.78 4.53
CA THR A 99 11.39 5.40 4.10
C THR A 99 10.56 5.35 2.83
N PHE A 100 10.91 4.46 1.91
CA PHE A 100 10.07 4.14 0.77
C PHE A 100 10.23 2.69 0.34
N THR A 101 9.28 2.22 -0.47
CA THR A 101 9.35 0.89 -1.09
C THR A 101 9.58 0.96 -2.59
N VAL A 102 10.33 -0.01 -3.10
CA VAL A 102 10.58 -0.27 -4.51
C VAL A 102 10.24 -1.72 -4.82
N PRO A 103 10.02 -2.09 -6.10
CA PRO A 103 9.98 -3.50 -6.49
C PRO A 103 11.23 -4.23 -6.00
N ARG A 104 11.07 -5.42 -5.41
CA ARG A 104 12.18 -6.23 -4.87
C ARG A 104 13.27 -6.46 -5.90
N ALA A 105 12.89 -6.72 -7.14
CA ALA A 105 13.80 -6.88 -8.27
C ALA A 105 14.69 -5.64 -8.55
N ASP A 106 14.22 -4.45 -8.17
CA ASP A 106 14.93 -3.19 -8.35
C ASP A 106 15.82 -2.82 -7.17
N LEU A 107 15.77 -3.53 -6.03
CA LEU A 107 16.50 -3.16 -4.81
C LEU A 107 18.00 -2.93 -5.04
N ALA A 108 18.68 -3.88 -5.68
CA ALA A 108 20.11 -3.78 -5.91
C ALA A 108 20.46 -2.59 -6.83
N ARG A 109 19.60 -2.29 -7.79
CA ARG A 109 19.75 -1.14 -8.70
C ARG A 109 19.48 0.17 -7.97
N ALA A 110 18.43 0.21 -7.15
CA ALA A 110 18.09 1.34 -6.30
C ALA A 110 19.25 1.68 -5.37
N LEU A 111 19.77 0.73 -4.58
CA LEU A 111 20.89 0.97 -3.67
C LEU A 111 22.12 1.53 -4.39
N LYS A 112 22.44 1.05 -5.59
CA LYS A 112 23.53 1.62 -6.41
C LYS A 112 23.26 3.07 -6.83
N CYS A 113 22.02 3.41 -7.20
CA CYS A 113 21.65 4.79 -7.52
C CYS A 113 21.72 5.72 -6.31
N LEU A 114 21.50 5.19 -5.10
CA LEU A 114 21.56 5.98 -3.87
C LEU A 114 22.99 6.17 -3.33
N GLN A 115 23.94 5.34 -3.78
CA GLN A 115 25.37 5.55 -3.53
C GLN A 115 25.82 6.86 -4.19
N GLY A 116 26.55 7.70 -3.44
CA GLY A 116 27.12 8.94 -3.99
C GLY A 116 26.15 10.11 -4.11
N THR A 117 24.92 10.00 -3.57
CA THR A 117 23.94 11.10 -3.55
C THR A 117 24.38 12.33 -2.74
N GLY A 118 25.41 12.19 -1.91
CA GLY A 118 25.87 13.26 -1.01
C GLY A 118 24.85 13.65 0.05
N ILE A 119 23.76 12.88 0.19
CA ILE A 119 22.79 13.04 1.26
C ILE A 119 23.48 12.67 2.56
N VAL A 120 23.69 13.68 3.40
CA VAL A 120 24.24 13.49 4.74
C VAL A 120 23.11 13.01 5.64
N GLY A 121 23.28 11.81 6.17
CA GLY A 121 22.42 11.15 7.15
C GLY A 121 23.25 10.15 7.95
N ARG A 122 22.61 9.40 8.85
CA ARG A 122 23.28 8.34 9.62
C ARG A 122 23.67 7.16 8.73
N GLU A 123 22.70 6.61 8.01
CA GLU A 123 22.89 5.45 7.13
C GLU A 123 21.68 5.24 6.22
N ILE A 124 21.87 4.40 5.18
CA ILE A 124 20.79 3.85 4.37
C ILE A 124 20.66 2.38 4.75
N ILE A 125 19.49 1.99 5.24
CA ILE A 125 19.16 0.58 5.53
C ILE A 125 18.13 0.07 4.52
N SER A 126 18.17 -1.24 4.25
CA SER A 126 17.19 -1.89 3.39
C SER A 126 16.75 -3.24 3.93
N ASP A 127 15.53 -3.63 3.59
CA ASP A 127 14.92 -4.92 3.95
C ASP A 127 14.13 -5.45 2.76
N ASP A 128 14.54 -6.60 2.22
CA ASP A 128 13.87 -7.30 1.11
C ASP A 128 12.93 -8.41 1.57
N LYS A 129 12.87 -8.70 2.87
CA LYS A 129 12.04 -9.77 3.47
C LYS A 129 10.77 -9.21 4.10
N ILE A 130 10.10 -8.34 3.35
CA ILE A 130 8.85 -7.71 3.76
C ILE A 130 7.69 -8.12 2.88
N ALA A 131 6.49 -7.98 3.41
CA ALA A 131 5.26 -7.99 2.64
C ALA A 131 4.45 -6.73 2.92
N LYS A 132 3.81 -6.19 1.88
CA LYS A 132 2.82 -5.12 2.00
C LYS A 132 1.43 -5.72 1.98
N VAL A 133 0.67 -5.53 3.04
CA VAL A 133 -0.75 -5.93 3.11
C VAL A 133 -1.60 -4.67 3.14
N SER A 134 -2.59 -4.59 2.27
CA SER A 134 -3.48 -3.44 2.19
C SER A 134 -4.94 -3.84 2.37
N VAL A 135 -5.67 -3.09 3.19
CA VAL A 135 -7.13 -3.13 3.29
C VAL A 135 -7.67 -1.99 2.43
N ILE A 136 -8.55 -2.31 1.48
CA ILE A 136 -9.16 -1.36 0.53
C ILE A 136 -10.64 -1.23 0.86
N GLY A 137 -11.13 -0.01 0.91
CA GLY A 137 -12.51 0.30 1.27
C GLY A 137 -12.88 1.74 0.98
N ILE A 138 -14.17 2.02 0.83
CA ILE A 138 -14.68 3.38 0.76
C ILE A 138 -14.86 3.93 2.19
N GLY A 139 -14.71 5.25 2.38
CA GLY A 139 -14.89 5.86 3.71
C GLY A 139 -13.82 5.50 4.77
N MET A 140 -12.60 5.09 4.39
CA MET A 140 -11.55 4.75 5.39
C MET A 140 -11.21 5.92 6.32
N ARG A 141 -11.37 7.17 5.85
CA ARG A 141 -11.16 8.39 6.65
C ARG A 141 -12.25 8.61 7.71
N THR A 142 -13.45 8.10 7.48
CA THR A 142 -14.63 8.31 8.34
C THR A 142 -14.91 7.14 9.28
N HIS A 143 -14.14 6.04 9.16
CA HIS A 143 -14.34 4.80 9.92
C HIS A 143 -13.07 4.37 10.66
N PRO A 144 -12.71 5.03 11.78
CA PRO A 144 -11.55 4.65 12.60
C PRO A 144 -11.64 3.20 13.13
N GLU A 145 -12.84 2.64 13.21
CA GLU A 145 -13.08 1.25 13.65
C GLU A 145 -12.42 0.24 12.71
N VAL A 146 -12.28 0.57 11.43
CA VAL A 146 -11.60 -0.29 10.44
C VAL A 146 -10.10 -0.38 10.76
N VAL A 147 -9.48 0.75 11.06
CA VAL A 147 -8.06 0.83 11.44
C VAL A 147 -7.83 0.02 12.71
N LEU A 148 -8.67 0.25 13.73
CA LEU A 148 -8.60 -0.44 15.01
C LEU A 148 -8.68 -1.95 14.82
N LYS A 149 -9.72 -2.41 14.10
CA LYS A 149 -9.94 -3.84 13.82
C LYS A 149 -8.77 -4.47 13.09
N MET A 150 -8.18 -3.78 12.11
CA MET A 150 -6.97 -4.26 11.40
C MET A 150 -5.80 -4.46 12.37
N PHE A 151 -5.51 -3.47 13.22
CA PHE A 151 -4.37 -3.53 14.13
C PHE A 151 -4.57 -4.56 15.25
N GLU A 152 -5.77 -4.65 15.83
CA GLU A 152 -6.11 -5.68 16.82
C GLU A 152 -5.97 -7.08 16.23
N THR A 153 -6.51 -7.31 15.03
CA THR A 153 -6.45 -8.62 14.36
C THR A 153 -5.00 -9.07 14.11
N LEU A 154 -4.11 -8.15 13.70
CA LEU A 154 -2.69 -8.46 13.51
C LEU A 154 -1.98 -8.70 14.85
N ALA A 155 -2.28 -7.89 15.87
CA ALA A 155 -1.70 -8.01 17.20
C ALA A 155 -2.08 -9.34 17.88
N GLU A 156 -3.32 -9.82 17.72
CA GLU A 156 -3.78 -11.12 18.24
C GLU A 156 -3.00 -12.32 17.67
N LYS A 157 -2.35 -12.14 16.51
CA LYS A 157 -1.46 -13.14 15.90
C LYS A 157 0.02 -12.89 16.17
N GLY A 158 0.36 -11.86 16.95
CA GLY A 158 1.75 -11.47 17.23
C GLY A 158 2.47 -10.91 16.01
N ILE A 159 1.74 -10.43 15.00
CA ILE A 159 2.33 -9.90 13.76
C ILE A 159 2.73 -8.44 14.00
N ASN A 160 4.02 -8.15 13.88
CA ASN A 160 4.53 -6.80 14.07
C ASN A 160 4.37 -5.93 12.81
N ILE A 161 3.94 -4.68 13.00
CA ILE A 161 3.80 -3.71 11.92
C ILE A 161 5.09 -2.87 11.82
N LYS A 162 5.78 -2.95 10.68
CA LYS A 162 7.04 -2.22 10.42
C LYS A 162 6.82 -0.80 9.92
N ALA A 163 5.73 -0.56 9.19
CA ALA A 163 5.36 0.76 8.68
C ALA A 163 3.87 0.78 8.33
N ILE A 164 3.28 1.96 8.38
CA ILE A 164 1.88 2.19 8.01
C ILE A 164 1.84 3.34 7.00
N ALA A 165 1.07 3.16 5.92
CA ALA A 165 0.69 4.25 5.03
C ALA A 165 -0.80 4.16 4.74
N THR A 166 -1.47 5.31 4.67
CA THR A 166 -2.90 5.38 4.45
C THR A 166 -3.25 6.37 3.34
N SER A 167 -4.31 6.09 2.61
CA SER A 167 -5.01 7.00 1.70
C SER A 167 -6.50 7.03 2.05
N GLU A 168 -7.27 7.82 1.31
CA GLU A 168 -8.72 7.92 1.49
C GLU A 168 -9.47 6.58 1.43
N ILE A 169 -8.93 5.62 0.66
CA ILE A 169 -9.58 4.34 0.39
C ILE A 169 -8.71 3.11 0.72
N LYS A 170 -7.53 3.31 1.32
CA LYS A 170 -6.56 2.21 1.50
C LYS A 170 -5.70 2.41 2.73
N ILE A 171 -5.64 1.41 3.61
CA ILE A 171 -4.60 1.32 4.63
C ILE A 171 -3.63 0.23 4.21
N SER A 172 -2.34 0.53 4.21
CA SER A 172 -1.26 -0.41 3.90
C SER A 172 -0.32 -0.54 5.08
N VAL A 173 0.04 -1.77 5.40
CA VAL A 173 1.04 -2.08 6.42
C VAL A 173 2.18 -2.88 5.81
N LEU A 174 3.41 -2.60 6.26
CA LEU A 174 4.55 -3.47 6.00
C LEU A 174 4.75 -4.42 7.16
N LEU A 175 4.93 -5.70 6.85
CA LEU A 175 5.10 -6.80 7.80
C LEU A 175 6.34 -7.61 7.39
N ASP A 176 6.81 -8.51 8.24
CA ASP A 176 7.76 -9.55 7.81
C ASP A 176 7.10 -10.47 6.78
N GLU A 177 7.83 -10.85 5.73
CA GLU A 177 7.28 -11.65 4.61
C GLU A 177 6.69 -12.99 5.07
N GLN A 178 7.28 -13.59 6.11
CA GLN A 178 6.82 -14.86 6.70
C GLN A 178 5.40 -14.76 7.30
N ASP A 179 4.96 -13.56 7.69
CA ASP A 179 3.66 -13.34 8.31
C ASP A 179 2.56 -13.04 7.28
N ALA A 180 2.90 -12.89 6.00
CA ALA A 180 2.00 -12.44 4.94
C ALA A 180 0.74 -13.32 4.81
N ASP A 181 0.90 -14.64 4.73
CA ASP A 181 -0.24 -15.56 4.57
C ASP A 181 -1.17 -15.53 5.78
N THR A 182 -0.58 -15.50 6.98
CA THR A 182 -1.35 -15.41 8.22
C THR A 182 -2.11 -14.09 8.27
N ALA A 183 -1.45 -12.97 7.98
CA ALA A 183 -2.04 -11.63 7.97
C ALA A 183 -3.23 -11.54 7.02
N VAL A 184 -3.08 -11.97 5.76
CA VAL A 184 -4.18 -11.95 4.79
C VAL A 184 -5.35 -12.79 5.29
N ARG A 185 -5.10 -14.03 5.74
CA ARG A 185 -6.15 -14.93 6.19
C ARG A 185 -6.94 -14.37 7.37
N VAL A 186 -6.26 -13.81 8.38
CA VAL A 186 -6.95 -13.30 9.56
C VAL A 186 -7.69 -12.01 9.30
N LEU A 187 -7.14 -11.12 8.46
CA LEU A 187 -7.83 -9.91 8.05
C LEU A 187 -9.05 -10.23 7.20
N HIS A 188 -8.96 -11.21 6.30
CA HIS A 188 -10.10 -11.65 5.49
C HIS A 188 -11.24 -12.20 6.34
N ALA A 189 -10.90 -13.03 7.34
CA ALA A 189 -11.86 -13.52 8.31
C ALA A 189 -12.46 -12.39 9.17
N ALA A 190 -11.63 -11.47 9.65
CA ALA A 190 -12.07 -10.35 10.48
C ALA A 190 -13.06 -9.45 9.73
N PHE A 191 -12.78 -9.10 8.49
CA PHE A 191 -13.65 -8.26 7.66
C PHE A 191 -14.78 -9.02 6.96
N MET A 192 -14.98 -10.31 7.26
CA MET A 192 -16.05 -11.14 6.74
C MET A 192 -16.16 -11.14 5.21
N LEU A 193 -15.03 -11.04 4.50
CA LEU A 193 -15.00 -11.03 3.03
C LEU A 193 -15.28 -12.41 2.40
N HIS A 194 -15.82 -13.36 3.17
CA HIS A 194 -16.01 -14.76 2.76
C HIS A 194 -17.30 -15.03 1.97
N GLU A 195 -18.14 -14.03 1.72
CA GLU A 195 -19.28 -14.16 0.81
C GLU A 195 -19.38 -12.92 -0.09
N SER A 196 -18.81 -13.04 -1.29
CA SER A 196 -19.22 -12.24 -2.46
C SER A 196 -18.98 -13.04 -3.73
#